data_AF-A0A1V5VJF7-F1
#
_entry.id   AF-A0A1V5VJF7-F1
#
_cell.length_a   1.000
_cell.length_b   1.000
_cell.length_c   1.000
_cell.angle_alpha   90.00
_cell.angle_beta   90.00
_cell.angle_gamma   90.00
#
_symmetry.space_group_name_H-M   'P 1'
#
loop_
_entity.id
_entity.type
_entity.pdbx_description
1 polymer ?
#
loop_
_entity_poly.entity_id
_entity_poly.type
_entity_poly.pdbx_seq_one_letter_code
_entity_poly.pdbx_strand_id
1 'polypeptide(L)'
;MDVVSHLLIGELLQAAAKVERRRDQVLTLVFAALPDLPMAVVYPLLGRENGRSFWLPAHTDWSGLRELHPVWAAAWDLPHSLLFWALVIAPLVLLFKLPRVTLLAYLSHIFVDIFTHMGEWSLRLLYPLDFAVSGFTDAWTWSLAAMAAAWLVLAASAVVVIAVQRRGGGRAEWRVHMP
;
A
#
# COMPACT_ATOMS: atom_id res chain seq x y z
N MET A 1 -7.26 7.04 2.50
CA MET A 1 -7.31 7.05 1.03
C MET A 1 -6.42 5.95 0.48
N ASP A 2 -5.21 5.87 1.03
CA ASP A 2 -4.19 4.86 0.78
C ASP A 2 -4.76 3.44 0.66
N VAL A 3 -5.41 2.91 1.70
CA VAL A 3 -5.95 1.53 1.68
C VAL A 3 -6.74 1.19 0.40
N VAL A 4 -7.65 2.06 -0.03
CA VAL A 4 -8.47 1.79 -1.23
C VAL A 4 -7.61 1.79 -2.49
N SER A 5 -6.73 2.79 -2.62
CA SER A 5 -5.80 2.90 -3.74
C SER A 5 -4.90 1.67 -3.83
N HIS A 6 -4.32 1.23 -2.72
CA HIS A 6 -3.43 0.07 -2.68
C HIS A 6 -4.15 -1.25 -2.91
N LEU A 7 -5.40 -1.40 -2.45
CA LEU A 7 -6.21 -2.57 -2.80
C LEU A 7 -6.45 -2.65 -4.32
N LEU A 8 -6.76 -1.53 -4.98
CA LEU A 8 -6.93 -1.48 -6.44
C LEU A 8 -5.62 -1.79 -7.20
N ILE A 9 -4.48 -1.33 -6.67
CA ILE A 9 -3.16 -1.67 -7.23
C ILE A 9 -2.83 -3.16 -7.00
N GLY A 10 -3.18 -3.71 -5.83
CA GLY A 10 -3.10 -5.15 -5.56
C GLY A 10 -3.93 -5.97 -6.54
N GLU A 11 -5.15 -5.52 -6.88
CA GLU A 11 -5.99 -6.12 -7.91
C GLU A 11 -5.32 -6.10 -9.30
N LEU A 12 -4.73 -4.97 -9.68
CA LEU A 12 -3.95 -4.85 -10.92
C LEU A 12 -2.78 -5.85 -10.97
N LEU A 13 -2.03 -5.96 -9.88
CA LEU A 13 -0.87 -6.85 -9.78
C LEU A 13 -1.26 -8.32 -9.83
N GLN A 14 -2.30 -8.73 -9.09
CA GLN A 14 -2.72 -10.13 -9.10
C GLN A 14 -3.31 -10.53 -10.46
N ALA A 15 -4.01 -9.62 -11.14
CA ALA A 15 -4.46 -9.82 -12.51
C ALA A 15 -3.23 -9.98 -13.42
N ALA A 16 -2.30 -9.02 -13.41
CA ALA A 16 -1.06 -9.07 -14.19
C ALA A 16 -0.27 -10.38 -14.00
N ALA A 17 -0.14 -10.83 -12.74
CA ALA A 17 0.54 -12.06 -12.35
C ALA A 17 -0.29 -13.35 -12.56
N LYS A 18 -1.54 -13.23 -13.04
CA LYS A 18 -2.48 -14.35 -13.27
C LYS A 18 -2.65 -15.23 -12.03
N VAL A 19 -2.86 -14.60 -10.87
CA VAL A 19 -3.07 -15.33 -9.62
C VAL A 19 -4.45 -16.01 -9.65
N GLU A 20 -4.47 -17.34 -9.70
CA GLU A 20 -5.72 -18.11 -9.86
C GLU A 20 -6.37 -18.50 -8.54
N ARG A 21 -5.56 -18.80 -7.51
CA ARG A 21 -6.07 -19.31 -6.23
C ARG A 21 -6.66 -18.18 -5.40
N ARG A 22 -7.92 -18.33 -4.95
CA ARG A 22 -8.60 -17.35 -4.11
C ARG A 22 -7.83 -16.96 -2.84
N ARG A 23 -7.20 -17.93 -2.19
CA ARG A 23 -6.32 -17.67 -1.03
C ARG A 23 -5.21 -16.68 -1.40
N ASP A 24 -4.57 -16.90 -2.54
CA ASP A 24 -3.40 -16.14 -2.97
C ASP A 24 -3.80 -14.74 -3.44
N GLN A 25 -4.99 -14.61 -4.05
CA GLN A 25 -5.60 -13.32 -4.36
C GLN A 25 -5.85 -12.51 -3.08
N VAL A 26 -6.54 -13.10 -2.10
CA VAL A 26 -6.80 -12.43 -0.81
C VAL A 26 -5.49 -12.02 -0.13
N LEU A 27 -4.49 -12.90 -0.10
CA LEU A 27 -3.18 -12.56 0.46
C LEU A 27 -2.50 -11.41 -0.30
N THR A 28 -2.63 -11.36 -1.62
CA THR A 28 -2.06 -10.27 -2.44
C THR A 28 -2.68 -8.93 -2.05
N LEU A 29 -4.01 -8.87 -1.92
CA LEU A 29 -4.72 -7.66 -1.49
C LEU A 29 -4.35 -7.25 -0.06
N VAL A 30 -4.30 -8.22 0.85
CA VAL A 30 -3.90 -7.98 2.24
C VAL A 30 -2.49 -7.38 2.28
N PHE A 31 -1.53 -7.95 1.56
CA PHE A 31 -0.16 -7.42 1.53
C PHE A 31 -0.02 -6.09 0.80
N ALA A 32 -0.91 -5.79 -0.15
CA ALA A 32 -0.95 -4.48 -0.79
C ALA A 32 -1.40 -3.38 0.19
N ALA A 33 -2.30 -3.68 1.12
CA ALA A 33 -2.80 -2.70 2.11
C ALA A 33 -2.16 -2.84 3.50
N LEU A 34 -1.30 -3.84 3.70
CA LEU A 34 -0.73 -4.17 5.00
C LEU A 34 -0.01 -3.00 5.68
N PRO A 35 0.77 -2.16 4.96
CA PRO A 35 1.50 -1.09 5.62
C PRO A 35 0.62 -0.03 6.29
N ASP A 36 -0.59 0.18 5.77
CA ASP A 36 -1.58 1.13 6.33
C ASP A 36 -2.30 0.63 7.58
N LEU A 37 -2.38 -0.69 7.78
CA LEU A 37 -3.27 -1.25 8.82
C LEU A 37 -3.00 -0.71 10.24
N PRO A 38 -1.76 -0.45 10.67
CA PRO A 38 -1.51 0.16 11.97
C PRO A 38 -2.15 1.55 12.13
N MET A 39 -2.31 2.30 11.03
CA MET A 39 -2.93 3.62 11.06
C MET A 39 -4.42 3.56 11.41
N ALA A 40 -5.10 2.44 11.19
CA ALA A 40 -6.48 2.26 11.64
C ALA A 40 -6.65 2.43 13.17
N VAL A 41 -5.58 2.23 13.94
CA VAL A 41 -5.55 2.48 15.38
C VAL A 41 -5.09 3.92 15.69
N VAL A 42 -4.08 4.43 14.98
CA VAL A 42 -3.54 5.78 15.24
C VAL A 42 -4.55 6.88 14.92
N TYR A 43 -5.32 6.75 13.84
CA TYR A 43 -6.34 7.72 13.44
C TYR A 43 -7.32 8.09 14.57
N PRO A 44 -8.06 7.14 15.16
CA PRO A 44 -9.00 7.46 16.23
C PRO A 44 -8.31 7.95 17.50
N LEU A 45 -7.09 7.50 17.78
CA LEU A 45 -6.33 8.00 18.93
C LEU A 45 -6.00 9.49 18.76
N LEU A 46 -5.49 9.87 17.60
CA LEU A 46 -5.15 11.26 17.30
C LEU A 46 -6.38 12.17 17.28
N GLY A 47 -7.47 11.71 16.67
CA GLY A 47 -8.72 12.46 16.66
C GLY A 47 -9.28 12.67 18.07
N ARG A 48 -9.17 11.66 18.94
CA ARG A 48 -9.55 11.79 20.36
C ARG A 48 -8.68 12.81 21.09
N GLU A 49 -7.36 12.76 20.89
CA GLU A 49 -6.41 13.64 21.57
C GLU A 49 -6.60 15.11 21.19
N ASN A 50 -6.95 15.38 19.93
CA ASN A 50 -7.28 16.71 19.44
C ASN A 50 -8.73 17.13 19.70
N GLY A 51 -9.49 16.37 20.51
CA GLY A 51 -10.87 16.68 20.87
C GLY A 51 -11.84 16.72 19.68
N ARG A 52 -11.56 15.96 18.61
CA ARG A 52 -12.39 15.93 17.41
C ARG A 52 -13.66 15.10 17.59
N SER A 53 -14.74 15.54 16.95
CA SER A 53 -15.99 14.78 16.87
C SER A 53 -15.76 13.42 16.19
N PHE A 54 -16.36 12.37 16.75
CA PHE A 54 -16.21 10.99 16.28
C PHE A 54 -14.77 10.47 16.22
N TRP A 55 -13.84 11.18 16.88
CA TRP A 55 -12.41 10.86 16.86
C TRP A 55 -11.81 10.82 15.45
N LEU A 56 -12.34 11.62 14.53
CA LEU A 56 -11.79 11.76 13.19
C LEU A 56 -10.80 12.93 13.16
N PRO A 57 -9.49 12.69 12.98
CA PRO A 57 -8.51 13.76 12.93
C PRO A 57 -8.71 14.63 11.68
N ALA A 58 -8.48 15.93 11.83
CA ALA A 58 -8.31 16.84 10.70
C ALA A 58 -6.90 16.69 10.11
N HIS A 59 -6.70 17.10 8.86
CA HIS A 59 -5.38 17.07 8.21
C HIS A 59 -4.30 17.84 9.01
N THR A 60 -4.69 18.92 9.71
CA THR A 60 -3.78 19.71 10.54
C THR A 60 -3.33 18.99 11.81
N ASP A 61 -4.07 18.00 12.29
CA ASP A 61 -3.80 17.31 13.57
C ASP A 61 -2.55 16.43 13.50
N TRP A 62 -2.07 16.13 12.30
CA TRP A 62 -0.88 15.32 12.04
C TRP A 62 0.43 16.10 12.17
N SER A 63 0.37 17.43 12.16
CA SER A 63 1.54 18.30 12.28
C SER A 63 2.24 18.08 13.61
N GLY A 64 3.53 17.71 13.60
CA GLY A 64 4.30 17.44 14.83
C GLY A 64 4.02 16.07 15.47
N LEU A 65 3.22 15.19 14.84
CA LEU A 65 2.93 13.86 15.37
C LEU A 65 4.22 13.09 15.69
N ARG A 66 5.21 13.14 14.80
CA ARG A 66 6.47 12.42 14.97
C ARG A 66 7.24 12.81 16.22
N GLU A 67 7.20 14.09 16.57
CA GLU A 67 7.87 14.64 17.75
C GLU A 67 7.09 14.31 19.03
N LEU A 68 5.77 14.51 19.00
CA LEU A 68 4.90 14.36 20.17
C LEU A 68 4.59 12.89 20.51
N HIS A 69 4.47 12.04 19.49
CA HIS A 69 4.05 10.64 19.61
C HIS A 69 4.97 9.71 18.80
N PRO A 70 6.25 9.55 19.16
CA PRO A 70 7.23 8.80 18.37
C PRO A 70 6.85 7.33 18.16
N VAL A 71 6.12 6.72 19.11
CA VAL A 71 5.62 5.34 18.97
C VAL A 71 4.49 5.24 17.93
N TRP A 72 3.64 6.25 17.85
CA TRP A 72 2.55 6.29 16.86
C TRP A 72 3.11 6.55 15.47
N ALA A 73 4.09 7.46 15.38
CA ALA A 73 4.85 7.65 14.16
C ALA A 73 5.60 6.39 13.72
N ALA A 74 6.17 5.61 14.65
CA ALA A 74 6.80 4.33 14.32
C ALA A 74 5.80 3.32 13.72
N ALA A 75 4.52 3.40 14.07
CA ALA A 75 3.47 2.57 13.46
C ALA A 75 3.24 2.91 11.97
N TRP A 76 3.61 4.11 11.54
CA TRP A 76 3.70 4.50 10.13
C TRP A 76 5.09 4.16 9.56
N ASP A 77 6.17 4.66 10.16
CA ASP A 77 7.51 4.59 9.57
C ASP A 77 8.03 3.15 9.41
N LEU A 78 7.73 2.26 10.36
CA LEU A 78 8.21 0.88 10.33
C LEU A 78 7.64 0.10 9.13
N PRO A 79 6.31 -0.03 8.94
CA PRO A 79 5.78 -0.77 7.80
C PRO A 79 6.10 -0.15 6.44
N HIS A 80 6.34 1.16 6.34
CA HIS A 80 6.70 1.84 5.09
C HIS A 80 8.22 1.84 4.82
N SER A 81 9.01 1.11 5.62
CA SER A 81 10.45 0.97 5.45
C SER A 81 10.82 -0.21 4.55
N LEU A 82 11.75 0.03 3.62
CA LEU A 82 12.36 -1.04 2.82
C LEU A 82 13.18 -1.99 3.69
N LEU A 83 13.72 -1.52 4.82
CA LEU A 83 14.43 -2.35 5.78
C LEU A 83 13.48 -3.34 6.46
N PHE A 84 12.30 -2.88 6.89
CA PHE A 84 11.27 -3.76 7.45
C PHE A 84 10.76 -4.76 6.42
N TRP A 85 10.54 -4.31 5.18
CA TRP A 85 10.20 -5.22 4.09
C TRP A 85 11.27 -6.30 3.90
N ALA A 86 12.55 -5.94 3.83
CA ALA A 86 13.64 -6.87 3.55
C ALA A 86 13.95 -7.82 4.72
N LEU A 87 13.86 -7.34 5.96
CA LEU A 87 14.24 -8.11 7.16
C LEU A 87 13.09 -8.85 7.82
N VAL A 88 11.84 -8.44 7.59
CA VAL A 88 10.66 -9.02 8.24
C VAL A 88 9.71 -9.60 7.20
N ILE A 89 9.16 -8.77 6.32
CA ILE A 89 8.11 -9.20 5.38
C ILE A 89 8.61 -10.27 4.42
N ALA A 90 9.76 -10.04 3.77
CA ALA A 90 10.33 -10.98 2.82
C ALA A 90 10.68 -12.33 3.46
N PRO A 91 11.40 -12.39 4.59
CA PRO A 91 11.66 -13.63 5.30
C PRO A 91 10.37 -14.36 5.72
N LEU A 92 9.35 -13.66 6.23
CA LEU A 92 8.09 -14.29 6.62
C LEU A 92 7.38 -14.92 5.42
N VAL A 93 7.28 -14.21 4.30
CA VAL A 93 6.67 -14.75 3.08
C VAL A 93 7.41 -16.00 2.59
N LEU A 94 8.74 -15.99 2.61
CA LEU A 94 9.55 -17.12 2.17
C LEU A 94 9.46 -18.30 3.14
N LEU A 95 9.54 -18.05 4.46
CA LEU A 95 9.48 -19.05 5.51
C LEU A 95 8.13 -19.78 5.52
N PHE A 96 7.03 -19.04 5.44
CA PHE A 96 5.67 -19.58 5.44
C PHE A 96 5.19 -19.99 4.04
N LYS A 97 6.07 -19.93 3.03
CA LYS A 97 5.78 -20.30 1.63
C LYS A 97 4.53 -19.61 1.10
N LEU A 98 4.37 -18.33 1.42
CA LEU A 98 3.29 -17.51 0.90
C LEU A 98 3.55 -17.18 -0.60
N PRO A 99 2.52 -16.80 -1.36
CA PRO A 99 2.68 -16.47 -2.78
C PRO A 99 3.66 -15.31 -2.96
N ARG A 100 4.70 -15.48 -3.79
CA ARG A 100 5.75 -14.45 -3.96
C ARG A 100 5.22 -13.11 -4.49
N VAL A 101 4.07 -13.11 -5.17
CA VAL A 101 3.37 -11.89 -5.61
C VAL A 101 3.01 -10.96 -4.44
N THR A 102 2.85 -11.50 -3.21
CA THR A 102 2.63 -10.70 -2.00
C THR A 102 3.79 -9.77 -1.69
N LEU A 103 5.03 -10.14 -2.04
CA LEU A 103 6.20 -9.27 -1.90
C LEU A 103 6.12 -8.07 -2.84
N LEU A 104 5.70 -8.32 -4.08
CA LEU A 104 5.52 -7.27 -5.08
C LEU A 104 4.35 -6.36 -4.69
N ALA A 105 3.28 -6.92 -4.15
CA ALA A 105 2.14 -6.16 -3.66
C ALA A 105 2.55 -5.20 -2.54
N TYR A 106 3.30 -5.69 -1.53
CA TYR A 106 3.82 -4.86 -0.46
C TYR A 106 4.79 -3.79 -1.00
N LEU A 107 5.72 -4.15 -1.90
CA LEU A 107 6.63 -3.16 -2.50
C LEU A 107 5.91 -2.12 -3.33
N SER A 108 4.81 -2.50 -4.01
CA SER A 108 4.03 -1.55 -4.80
C SER A 108 3.37 -0.49 -3.94
N HIS A 109 3.03 -0.83 -2.69
CA HIS A 109 2.55 0.13 -1.71
C HIS A 109 3.61 1.20 -1.44
N ILE A 110 4.77 0.78 -0.92
CA ILE A 110 5.91 1.67 -0.64
C ILE A 110 6.28 2.49 -1.89
N PHE A 111 6.30 1.84 -3.06
CA PHE A 111 6.67 2.50 -4.31
C PHE A 111 5.74 3.66 -4.66
N VAL A 112 4.43 3.47 -4.53
CA VAL A 112 3.44 4.54 -4.79
C VAL A 112 3.61 5.65 -3.77
N ASP A 113 3.79 5.29 -2.51
CA ASP A 113 3.87 6.21 -1.39
C ASP A 113 5.09 7.12 -1.41
N ILE A 114 6.20 6.64 -1.96
CA ILE A 114 7.39 7.48 -2.23
C ILE A 114 7.00 8.74 -3.00
N PHE A 115 5.98 8.66 -3.86
CA PHE A 115 5.55 9.78 -4.70
C PHE A 115 4.37 10.57 -4.13
N THR A 116 3.57 9.96 -3.26
CA THR A 116 2.27 10.48 -2.82
C THR A 116 2.23 11.02 -1.38
N HIS A 117 3.34 10.96 -0.64
CA HIS A 117 3.40 11.57 0.70
C HIS A 117 4.51 12.60 0.83
N MET A 118 4.20 13.69 1.55
CA MET A 118 5.11 14.80 1.83
C MET A 118 5.10 15.15 3.32
N GLY A 119 6.04 16.00 3.74
CA GLY A 119 6.10 16.54 5.11
C GLY A 119 6.16 15.43 6.17
N GLU A 120 5.24 15.49 7.14
CA GLU A 120 5.10 14.50 8.22
C GLU A 120 4.87 13.06 7.75
N TRP A 121 4.43 12.89 6.51
CA TRP A 121 4.17 11.57 5.93
C TRP A 121 5.24 11.11 4.95
N SER A 122 6.27 11.92 4.70
CA SER A 122 7.42 11.54 3.88
C SER A 122 8.00 10.20 4.36
N LEU A 123 8.35 9.32 3.42
CA LEU A 123 8.73 7.96 3.76
C LEU A 123 10.15 7.90 4.31
N ARG A 124 10.33 7.26 5.46
CA ARG A 124 11.65 6.89 6.00
C ARG A 124 12.03 5.49 5.51
N LEU A 125 12.49 5.40 4.26
CA LEU A 125 12.75 4.11 3.59
C LEU A 125 13.77 3.22 4.33
N LEU A 126 14.64 3.82 5.14
CA LEU A 126 15.65 3.13 5.94
C LEU A 126 15.37 3.24 7.45
N TYR A 127 14.13 3.49 7.87
CA TYR A 127 13.77 3.55 9.30
C TYR A 127 14.37 2.35 10.06
N PRO A 128 15.05 2.56 11.21
CA PRO A 128 15.02 3.76 12.07
C PRO A 128 16.01 4.88 11.72
N LEU A 129 16.69 4.83 10.58
CA LEU A 129 17.50 5.95 10.12
C LEU A 129 16.60 7.13 9.71
N ASP A 130 16.96 8.35 10.10
CA ASP A 130 16.15 9.55 9.88
C ASP A 130 16.31 10.16 8.48
N PHE A 131 16.39 9.30 7.47
CA PHE A 131 16.45 9.72 6.07
C PHE A 131 15.05 9.65 5.46
N ALA A 132 14.42 10.82 5.32
CA ALA A 132 13.10 10.97 4.72
C ALA A 132 13.18 11.26 3.22
N VAL A 133 12.33 10.58 2.44
CA VAL A 133 12.10 10.85 1.02
C VAL A 133 10.72 11.48 0.89
N SER A 134 10.69 12.74 0.46
CA SER A 134 9.44 13.44 0.17
C SER A 134 9.02 13.16 -1.27
N GLY A 135 7.74 12.83 -1.44
CA GLY A 135 7.09 12.77 -2.73
C GLY A 135 6.84 14.15 -3.34
N PHE A 136 6.10 14.16 -4.44
CA PHE A 136 5.74 15.38 -5.18
C PHE A 136 4.27 15.79 -5.00
N THR A 137 3.47 14.95 -4.34
CA THR A 137 2.09 15.27 -3.98
C THR A 137 1.80 14.73 -2.58
N ASP A 138 0.81 15.32 -1.91
CA ASP A 138 0.36 14.87 -0.59
C ASP A 138 -1.08 14.38 -0.68
N ALA A 139 -1.20 13.06 -0.86
CA ALA A 139 -2.43 12.28 -0.86
C ALA A 139 -3.40 12.65 0.26
N TRP A 140 -2.89 13.00 1.45
CA TRP A 140 -3.69 13.23 2.64
C TRP A 140 -4.37 14.59 2.66
N THR A 141 -3.92 15.51 1.81
CA THR A 141 -4.52 16.83 1.65
C THR A 141 -5.50 16.91 0.49
N TRP A 142 -5.65 15.82 -0.28
CA TRP A 142 -6.53 15.79 -1.43
C TRP A 142 -7.99 15.94 -1.01
N SER A 143 -8.75 16.71 -1.79
CA SER A 143 -10.19 16.76 -1.64
C SER A 143 -10.82 15.39 -1.96
N LEU A 144 -11.97 15.10 -1.38
CA LEU A 144 -12.70 13.85 -1.65
C LEU A 144 -12.97 13.66 -3.16
N ALA A 145 -13.22 14.76 -3.89
CA ALA A 145 -13.41 14.72 -5.33
C ALA A 145 -12.14 14.28 -6.08
N ALA A 146 -10.97 14.79 -5.69
CA ALA A 146 -9.69 14.36 -6.27
C ALA A 146 -9.38 12.89 -5.95
N MET A 147 -9.64 12.46 -4.71
CA MET A 147 -9.50 11.05 -4.31
C MET A 147 -10.44 10.13 -5.13
N ALA A 148 -11.71 10.51 -5.24
CA ALA A 148 -12.69 9.75 -6.02
C ALA A 148 -12.29 9.64 -7.50
N ALA A 149 -11.81 10.74 -8.10
CA ALA A 149 -11.32 10.73 -9.47
C ALA A 149 -10.14 9.76 -9.64
N ALA A 150 -9.17 9.77 -8.71
CA ALA A 150 -8.03 8.85 -8.74
C ALA A 150 -8.47 7.37 -8.63
N TRP A 151 -9.41 7.07 -7.73
CA TRP A 151 -9.96 5.71 -7.59
C TRP A 151 -10.71 5.26 -8.83
N LEU A 152 -11.48 6.14 -9.48
CA LEU A 152 -12.17 5.82 -10.73
C LEU A 152 -11.18 5.47 -11.84
N VAL A 153 -10.08 6.24 -11.97
CA VAL A 153 -9.02 5.96 -12.94
C VAL A 153 -8.33 4.62 -12.64
N LEU A 154 -8.00 4.34 -11.38
CA LEU A 154 -7.39 3.06 -10.97
C LEU A 154 -8.33 1.87 -11.23
N ALA A 155 -9.61 2.00 -10.85
CA ALA A 155 -10.61 0.97 -11.07
C ALA A 155 -10.84 0.70 -12.57
N ALA A 156 -10.94 1.76 -13.39
CA ALA A 156 -11.05 1.62 -14.84
C ALA A 156 -9.82 0.91 -15.42
N SER A 157 -8.62 1.26 -14.96
CA SER A 157 -7.37 0.61 -15.37
C SER A 157 -7.37 -0.88 -15.00
N ALA A 158 -7.82 -1.22 -13.79
CA ALA A 158 -7.97 -2.61 -13.34
C ALA A 158 -8.91 -3.38 -14.24
N VAL A 159 -10.08 -2.82 -14.55
CA VAL A 159 -11.05 -3.44 -15.46
C VAL A 159 -10.47 -3.67 -16.85
N VAL A 160 -9.75 -2.69 -17.41
CA VAL A 160 -9.12 -2.82 -18.73
C VAL A 160 -8.06 -3.92 -18.74
N VAL A 161 -7.16 -3.94 -17.76
CA VAL A 161 -6.12 -4.99 -17.66
C VAL A 161 -6.76 -6.37 -17.56
N ILE A 162 -7.74 -6.53 -16.68
CA ILE A 162 -8.47 -7.80 -16.51
C ILE A 162 -9.19 -8.21 -17.81
N ALA A 163 -9.84 -7.26 -18.49
CA ALA A 163 -10.55 -7.53 -19.74
C ALA A 163 -9.61 -7.94 -20.88
N VAL A 164 -8.47 -7.26 -21.02
CA VAL A 164 -7.44 -7.58 -22.02
C VAL A 164 -6.87 -8.98 -21.76
N GLN A 165 -6.57 -9.32 -20.51
CA GLN A 165 -6.06 -10.64 -20.17
C GLN A 165 -7.07 -11.76 -20.45
N ARG A 166 -8.35 -11.53 -20.17
CA ARG A 166 -9.42 -12.50 -20.48
C ARG A 166 -9.59 -12.71 -21.98
N ARG A 167 -9.40 -11.67 -22.80
CA ARG A 167 -9.46 -11.75 -24.27
C ARG A 167 -8.21 -12.38 -24.89
N GLY A 168 -7.04 -12.14 -24.31
CA GLY A 168 -5.76 -12.73 -24.72
C GLY A 168 -5.58 -14.20 -24.28
N GLY A 169 -6.53 -14.75 -23.50
CA GLY A 169 -6.54 -16.12 -23.01
C GLY A 169 -6.90 -17.20 -24.05
N GLY A 170 -6.63 -16.96 -25.34
CA GLY A 170 -6.38 -18.08 -26.24
C GLY A 170 -5.15 -18.81 -25.73
N ARG A 171 -5.28 -20.09 -25.37
CA ARG A 171 -4.17 -20.92 -24.89
C ARG A 171 -3.03 -20.85 -25.90
N ALA A 172 -2.04 -20.02 -25.65
CA ALA A 172 -0.71 -20.23 -26.20
C ALA A 172 -0.20 -21.51 -25.52
N GLU A 173 -0.48 -22.66 -26.13
CA GLU A 173 0.25 -23.90 -25.86
C GLU A 173 1.72 -23.63 -26.15
N TRP A 174 2.46 -23.17 -25.14
CA TRP A 174 3.91 -23.30 -25.15
C TRP A 174 4.21 -24.78 -24.93
N ARG A 175 4.05 -25.59 -25.98
CA ARG A 175 4.69 -26.91 -26.05
C ARG A 175 6.18 -26.67 -26.15
N VAL A 176 6.83 -26.58 -24.99
CA VAL A 176 8.27 -26.75 -24.92
C VAL A 176 8.53 -28.20 -25.31
N HIS A 177 8.88 -28.42 -26.57
CA HIS A 177 9.54 -29.66 -26.98
C HIS A 177 10.92 -29.62 -26.32
N MET A 178 11.06 -30.35 -25.21
CA MET A 178 12.38 -30.71 -24.69
C MET A 178 12.92 -31.83 -25.60
N PRO A 179 14.12 -31.70 -26.18
CA PRO A 179 14.87 -32.82 -26.72
C PRO A 179 15.39 -33.75 -25.62
#